data_AF-A0A6G3Z6Y1-F1
#
_entry.id   AF-A0A6G3Z6Y1-F1
#
_cell.length_a   1.000
_cell.length_b   1.000
_cell.length_c   1.000
_cell.angle_alpha   90.00
_cell.angle_beta   90.00
_cell.angle_gamma   90.00
#
_symmetry.space_group_name_H-M   'P 1'
#
loop_
_entity.id
_entity.type
_entity.pdbx_description
1 polymer ?
#
loop_
_entity_poly.entity_id
_entity_poly.type
_entity_poly.pdbx_seq_one_letter_code
_entity_poly.pdbx_strand_id
1 'polypeptide(L)'
;MSTQMKSKGRSVATYGLLTLLGTGALALFSQVTPSQATFSQQLAATPQLIAQSLPAASSTVPLPVGESNFIAAAVERVGPSVVRIDAARTVAQRFPSVFDDPFFRQFFGDRGIPDEPRTRVEQGTGSGFIIDAEGLIVTNAHVIEGADRVIVTLKDGREFPGEVLGEDTLTDIAVIRVEASGLPAVTIGDSEQLRPGEWAIAIGNPLGLDNTVTAGIISATGRSSSQIRVPDKRVSFIQTDAAINPGNSGGPLLNERGEVIGVNTAIIGGAQGLGFAIPINTAQQIAQELITKGYVEHPYLGIQMRTLTPTVR
;
A
#
# COMPACT_ATOMS: atom_id res chain seq x y z
N MET A 1 -15.99 -65.68 -28.89
CA MET A 1 -16.34 -66.47 -27.69
C MET A 1 -16.35 -65.50 -26.52
N SER A 2 -17.53 -65.06 -26.07
CA SER A 2 -18.36 -65.71 -25.04
C SER A 2 -17.75 -65.48 -23.64
N THR A 3 -18.38 -64.94 -22.59
CA THR A 3 -19.78 -64.63 -22.27
C THR A 3 -19.81 -64.12 -20.81
N GLN A 4 -20.56 -63.03 -20.54
CA GLN A 4 -21.37 -62.73 -19.31
C GLN A 4 -20.66 -62.63 -17.93
N MET A 5 -21.16 -61.98 -16.86
CA MET A 5 -22.45 -61.36 -16.52
C MET A 5 -22.32 -60.48 -15.25
N LYS A 6 -23.17 -59.45 -15.16
CA LYS A 6 -23.87 -58.87 -13.97
C LYS A 6 -23.08 -58.37 -12.73
N SER A 7 -23.35 -57.10 -12.37
CA SER A 7 -24.16 -56.75 -11.18
C SER A 7 -24.50 -55.25 -11.13
N LYS A 8 -25.81 -54.95 -11.04
CA LYS A 8 -26.40 -53.63 -10.75
C LYS A 8 -26.44 -53.43 -9.23
N GLY A 9 -26.18 -52.22 -8.73
CA GLY A 9 -26.87 -51.74 -7.54
C GLY A 9 -26.17 -50.70 -6.67
N ARG A 10 -26.93 -49.63 -6.40
CA ARG A 10 -27.01 -48.87 -5.12
C ARG A 10 -26.12 -47.63 -4.96
N SER A 11 -26.44 -46.59 -5.74
CA SER A 11 -26.41 -45.21 -5.26
C SER A 11 -27.73 -44.88 -4.55
N VAL A 12 -27.90 -45.23 -3.26
CA VAL A 12 -29.04 -44.76 -2.41
C VAL A 12 -28.67 -44.66 -0.91
N ALA A 13 -27.47 -45.04 -0.46
CA ALA A 13 -27.23 -45.25 0.98
C ALA A 13 -26.80 -44.01 1.81
N THR A 14 -26.58 -42.83 1.22
CA THR A 14 -25.95 -41.72 1.97
C THR A 14 -26.90 -40.54 2.30
N TYR A 15 -28.13 -40.53 1.78
CA TYR A 15 -29.10 -39.44 2.03
C TYR A 15 -30.29 -39.81 2.95
N GLY A 16 -30.26 -41.00 3.56
CA GLY A 16 -31.36 -41.49 4.43
C GLY A 16 -31.23 -41.18 5.93
N LEU A 17 -30.14 -40.55 6.38
CA LEU A 17 -29.86 -40.39 7.83
C LEU A 17 -30.10 -38.97 8.37
N LEU A 18 -30.51 -38.00 7.53
CA LEU A 18 -30.67 -36.60 7.97
C LEU A 18 -32.12 -36.09 8.03
N THR A 19 -33.12 -36.90 7.70
CA THR A 19 -34.54 -36.48 7.73
C THR A 19 -35.36 -37.11 8.86
N LEU A 20 -34.78 -38.01 9.67
CA LEU A 20 -35.48 -38.72 10.76
C LEU A 20 -35.32 -38.08 12.16
N LEU A 21 -34.55 -36.99 12.30
CA LEU A 21 -34.45 -36.22 13.55
C LEU A 21 -35.33 -34.96 13.58
N GLY A 22 -35.98 -34.61 12.46
CA GLY A 22 -36.72 -33.35 12.30
C GLY A 22 -38.22 -33.40 12.65
N THR A 23 -38.83 -34.58 12.86
CA THR A 23 -40.29 -34.69 13.00
C THR A 23 -40.77 -35.43 14.27
N GLY A 24 -39.86 -35.91 15.12
CA GLY A 24 -40.19 -36.69 16.31
C GLY A 24 -40.52 -35.89 17.59
N ALA A 25 -40.30 -34.57 17.61
CA ALA A 25 -40.43 -33.77 18.84
C ALA A 25 -41.74 -32.96 18.95
N LEU A 26 -42.69 -33.15 18.03
CA LEU A 26 -43.93 -32.35 17.95
C LEU A 26 -45.21 -33.08 18.39
N ALA A 27 -45.11 -34.27 19.02
CA ALA A 27 -46.29 -35.10 19.32
C ALA A 27 -46.29 -35.76 20.72
N LEU A 28 -45.83 -35.04 21.75
CA LEU A 28 -46.01 -35.46 23.15
C LEU A 28 -46.56 -34.32 24.04
N PHE A 29 -47.39 -33.46 23.45
CA PHE A 29 -48.30 -32.56 24.17
C PHE A 29 -49.71 -33.13 24.06
N SER A 30 -50.13 -33.91 25.04
CA SER A 30 -51.51 -33.95 25.54
C SER A 30 -51.68 -35.10 26.53
N GLN A 31 -52.50 -34.81 27.56
CA GLN A 31 -53.02 -35.74 28.57
C GLN A 31 -52.10 -36.01 29.76
N VAL A 32 -52.27 -35.23 30.83
CA VAL A 32 -52.72 -35.70 32.16
C VAL A 32 -52.97 -34.47 33.07
N THR A 33 -54.22 -34.34 33.53
CA THR A 33 -54.74 -33.44 34.58
C THR A 33 -54.94 -34.24 35.89
N PRO A 34 -55.43 -33.64 36.99
CA PRO A 34 -54.82 -32.61 37.85
C PRO A 34 -54.62 -33.15 39.29
N SER A 35 -53.70 -32.59 40.08
CA SER A 35 -53.71 -32.80 41.53
C SER A 35 -53.76 -31.44 42.24
N GLN A 36 -54.88 -31.19 42.92
CA GLN A 36 -55.03 -30.08 43.84
C GLN A 36 -54.17 -30.38 45.07
N ALA A 37 -53.06 -29.67 45.23
CA ALA A 37 -52.32 -29.63 46.49
C ALA A 37 -52.69 -28.33 47.22
N THR A 38 -53.38 -28.50 48.33
CA THR A 38 -53.83 -27.47 49.26
C THR A 38 -52.65 -26.67 49.79
N PHE A 39 -52.79 -25.34 49.74
CA PHE A 39 -51.78 -24.36 50.12
C PHE A 39 -51.73 -24.22 51.65
N SER A 40 -50.65 -24.69 52.30
CA SER A 40 -50.34 -24.34 53.68
C SER A 40 -49.36 -23.15 53.67
N GLN A 41 -49.81 -21.98 54.11
CA GLN A 41 -48.95 -20.82 54.31
C GLN A 41 -48.00 -21.09 55.48
N GLN A 42 -46.74 -21.40 55.18
CA GLN A 42 -45.66 -21.31 56.15
C GLN A 42 -44.97 -19.96 55.93
N LEU A 43 -45.18 -19.00 56.85
CA LEU A 43 -44.38 -17.78 56.91
C LEU A 43 -42.92 -18.17 57.16
N ALA A 44 -42.08 -18.05 56.13
CA ALA A 44 -40.64 -18.15 56.25
C ALA A 44 -40.01 -16.88 55.67
N ALA A 45 -39.17 -16.27 56.50
CA ALA A 45 -38.58 -14.95 56.34
C ALA A 45 -37.97 -14.68 54.95
N THR A 46 -38.25 -13.51 54.42
CA THR A 46 -37.54 -12.91 53.28
C THR A 46 -36.08 -12.68 53.66
N PRO A 47 -35.09 -13.30 52.98
CA PRO A 47 -33.75 -12.75 52.98
C PRO A 47 -33.81 -11.42 52.22
N GLN A 48 -33.54 -10.31 52.93
CA GLN A 48 -33.30 -9.03 52.28
C GLN A 48 -32.06 -9.17 51.39
N LEU A 49 -32.28 -9.31 50.08
CA LEU A 49 -31.23 -9.07 49.10
C LEU A 49 -30.80 -7.61 49.26
N ILE A 50 -29.61 -7.41 49.82
CA ILE A 50 -28.90 -6.13 49.77
C ILE A 50 -28.61 -5.90 48.28
N ALA A 51 -29.47 -5.12 47.63
CA ALA A 51 -29.16 -4.54 46.33
C ALA A 51 -28.01 -3.55 46.56
N GLN A 52 -26.78 -4.02 46.41
CA GLN A 52 -25.63 -3.13 46.25
C GLN A 52 -25.82 -2.44 44.91
N SER A 53 -26.32 -1.20 44.95
CA SER A 53 -26.32 -0.29 43.82
C SER A 53 -24.87 0.01 43.46
N LEU A 54 -24.31 -0.77 42.54
CA LEU A 54 -23.11 -0.36 41.80
C LEU A 54 -23.45 0.99 41.15
N PRO A 55 -22.72 2.08 41.43
CA PRO A 55 -22.91 3.29 40.65
C PRO A 55 -22.56 2.91 39.20
N ALA A 56 -23.55 2.99 38.32
CA ALA A 56 -23.34 3.00 36.89
C ALA A 56 -22.52 4.26 36.59
N ALA A 57 -21.20 4.12 36.64
CA ALA A 57 -20.29 5.12 36.11
C ALA A 57 -20.44 5.08 34.58
N SER A 58 -21.47 5.75 34.09
CA SER A 58 -21.56 6.18 32.70
C SER A 58 -20.47 7.22 32.48
N SER A 59 -19.24 6.76 32.38
CA SER A 59 -18.14 7.54 31.83
C SER A 59 -18.36 7.59 30.33
N THR A 60 -19.33 8.39 29.88
CA THR A 60 -19.29 8.89 28.51
C THR A 60 -18.08 9.81 28.46
N VAL A 61 -16.91 9.24 28.17
CA VAL A 61 -15.77 10.03 27.72
C VAL A 61 -16.28 10.72 26.46
N PRO A 62 -16.47 12.06 26.48
CA PRO A 62 -16.82 12.75 25.26
C PRO A 62 -15.64 12.52 24.32
N LEU A 63 -15.85 11.77 23.24
CA LEU A 63 -14.91 11.81 22.13
C LEU A 63 -14.75 13.30 21.77
N PRO A 64 -13.52 13.83 21.64
CA PRO A 64 -13.35 15.22 21.25
C PRO A 64 -13.94 15.39 19.84
N VAL A 65 -15.19 15.84 19.76
CA VAL A 65 -15.81 16.31 18.53
C VAL A 65 -15.19 17.67 18.25
N GLY A 66 -13.98 17.66 17.71
CA GLY A 66 -13.17 18.85 17.46
C GLY A 66 -11.78 18.59 16.89
N GLU A 67 -11.38 17.34 16.61
CA GLU A 67 -10.11 17.08 15.96
C GLU A 67 -10.21 17.39 14.47
N SER A 68 -9.50 18.44 14.03
CA SER A 68 -9.12 18.60 12.63
C SER A 68 -8.61 17.26 12.10
N ASN A 69 -9.21 16.73 11.05
CA ASN A 69 -8.71 15.53 10.38
C ASN A 69 -7.26 15.78 9.97
N PHE A 70 -6.29 15.28 10.75
CA PHE A 70 -4.88 15.60 10.57
C PHE A 70 -4.36 15.10 9.22
N ILE A 71 -4.93 14.01 8.70
CA ILE A 71 -4.63 13.51 7.36
C ILE A 71 -5.04 14.55 6.32
N ALA A 72 -6.28 15.07 6.42
CA ALA A 72 -6.73 16.13 5.54
C ALA A 72 -5.86 17.39 5.65
N ALA A 73 -5.45 17.77 6.85
CA ALA A 73 -4.56 18.91 7.08
C ALA A 73 -3.14 18.70 6.50
N ALA A 74 -2.59 17.48 6.58
CA ALA A 74 -1.32 17.12 5.97
C ALA A 74 -1.42 17.16 4.43
N VAL A 75 -2.51 16.63 3.86
CA VAL A 75 -2.77 16.65 2.42
C VAL A 75 -2.99 18.07 1.90
N GLU A 76 -3.68 18.93 2.64
CA GLU A 76 -3.89 20.32 2.25
C GLU A 76 -2.57 21.09 2.20
N ARG A 77 -1.69 20.84 3.18
CA ARG A 77 -0.37 21.47 3.27
C ARG A 77 0.59 20.99 2.18
N VAL A 78 0.72 19.67 2.00
CA VAL A 78 1.72 19.06 1.11
C VAL A 78 1.21 18.90 -0.31
N GLY A 79 -0.10 18.80 -0.49
CA GLY A 79 -0.70 18.48 -1.76
C GLY A 79 -0.30 19.37 -2.94
N PRO A 80 -0.16 20.70 -2.79
CA PRO A 80 0.34 21.58 -3.84
C PRO A 80 1.79 21.28 -4.29
N SER A 81 2.60 20.66 -3.42
CA SER A 81 3.98 20.26 -3.70
C SER A 81 4.10 18.92 -4.44
N VAL A 82 3.01 18.16 -4.55
CA VAL A 82 3.00 16.86 -5.22
C VAL A 82 2.65 17.03 -6.68
N VAL A 83 3.50 16.48 -7.55
CA VAL A 83 3.41 16.63 -9.00
C VAL A 83 3.13 15.30 -9.66
N ARG A 84 2.49 15.35 -10.83
CA ARG A 84 2.44 14.25 -11.78
C ARG A 84 3.69 14.31 -12.65
N ILE A 85 4.25 13.16 -12.98
CA ILE A 85 5.38 13.04 -13.89
C ILE A 85 4.95 12.13 -15.04
N ASP A 86 5.00 12.65 -16.26
CA ASP A 86 4.78 11.92 -17.49
C ASP A 86 6.10 11.76 -18.24
N ALA A 87 6.53 10.52 -18.39
CA ALA A 87 7.77 10.14 -19.03
C ALA A 87 7.47 9.44 -20.35
N ALA A 88 8.04 9.91 -21.46
CA ALA A 88 7.81 9.32 -22.78
C ALA A 88 9.12 8.80 -23.38
N ARG A 89 9.10 7.59 -23.93
CA ARG A 89 10.22 6.98 -24.65
C ARG A 89 9.82 6.61 -26.08
N THR A 90 10.71 6.88 -27.03
CA THR A 90 10.54 6.57 -28.45
C THR A 90 11.36 5.32 -28.76
N VAL A 91 10.73 4.14 -28.77
CA VAL A 91 11.46 2.87 -28.89
C VAL A 91 11.34 2.28 -30.29
N ALA A 92 12.50 1.91 -30.88
CA ALA A 92 12.59 0.87 -31.90
C ALA A 92 12.76 -0.48 -31.18
N GLN A 93 11.81 -1.39 -31.38
CA GLN A 93 11.51 -2.54 -30.51
C GLN A 93 12.71 -3.38 -29.98
N ARG A 94 12.84 -3.41 -28.65
CA ARG A 94 13.20 -4.59 -27.81
C ARG A 94 12.67 -4.32 -26.39
N PHE A 95 11.70 -5.10 -25.90
CA PHE A 95 10.98 -4.81 -24.65
C PHE A 95 11.70 -5.33 -23.38
N PRO A 96 11.76 -4.54 -22.29
CA PRO A 96 11.97 -5.03 -20.92
C PRO A 96 10.66 -5.51 -20.28
N SER A 97 10.75 -6.53 -19.42
CA SER A 97 9.66 -7.39 -18.91
C SER A 97 8.80 -6.84 -17.75
N VAL A 98 8.92 -5.56 -17.38
CA VAL A 98 8.20 -4.97 -16.24
C VAL A 98 6.75 -4.55 -16.59
N PHE A 99 6.46 -4.27 -17.86
CA PHE A 99 5.13 -3.82 -18.34
C PHE A 99 4.12 -4.97 -18.59
N ASP A 100 4.47 -6.20 -18.21
CA ASP A 100 3.61 -7.37 -18.39
C ASP A 100 2.70 -7.67 -17.19
N ASP A 101 2.79 -6.89 -16.12
CA ASP A 101 1.95 -7.08 -14.93
C ASP A 101 0.48 -6.69 -15.23
N PRO A 102 -0.50 -7.60 -15.04
CA PRO A 102 -1.92 -7.37 -15.27
C PRO A 102 -2.50 -6.16 -14.50
N PHE A 103 -1.95 -5.85 -13.32
CA PHE A 103 -2.36 -4.70 -12.50
C PHE A 103 -1.99 -3.37 -13.16
N PHE A 104 -0.80 -3.29 -13.79
CA PHE A 104 -0.34 -2.10 -14.49
C PHE A 104 -1.11 -1.86 -15.79
N ARG A 105 -1.42 -2.92 -16.55
CA ARG A 105 -2.20 -2.82 -17.78
C ARG A 105 -3.62 -2.29 -17.56
N GLN A 106 -4.24 -2.63 -16.43
CA GLN A 106 -5.59 -2.15 -16.09
C GLN A 106 -5.62 -0.67 -15.67
N PHE A 107 -4.51 -0.14 -15.16
CA PHE A 107 -4.41 1.28 -14.76
C PHE A 107 -4.00 2.19 -15.94
N PHE A 108 -3.16 1.72 -16.86
CA PHE A 108 -2.61 2.53 -17.97
C PHE A 108 -3.24 2.24 -19.35
N GLY A 109 -4.15 1.27 -19.43
CA GLY A 109 -4.97 0.98 -20.60
C GLY A 109 -4.34 0.00 -21.60
N ASP A 110 -5.17 -0.93 -22.08
CA ASP A 110 -4.82 -1.93 -23.09
C ASP A 110 -5.23 -1.41 -24.48
N ARG A 111 -4.36 -0.66 -25.16
CA ARG A 111 -4.55 -0.39 -26.59
C ARG A 111 -3.94 -1.54 -27.38
N GLY A 112 -4.83 -2.44 -27.84
CA GLY A 112 -4.54 -3.65 -28.58
C GLY A 112 -3.53 -3.47 -29.72
N ILE A 113 -2.72 -4.50 -29.93
CA ILE A 113 -1.57 -4.53 -30.83
C ILE A 113 -2.01 -4.98 -32.23
N PRO A 114 -1.89 -4.16 -33.29
CA PRO A 114 -1.86 -4.62 -34.68
C PRO A 114 -0.41 -4.95 -35.09
N ASP A 115 -0.24 -6.03 -35.85
CA ASP A 115 1.04 -6.55 -36.40
C ASP A 115 1.62 -5.65 -37.52
N GLU A 116 2.09 -4.45 -37.20
CA GLU A 116 2.99 -3.69 -38.09
C GLU A 116 4.14 -3.03 -37.30
N PRO A 117 5.38 -3.02 -37.83
CA PRO A 117 6.50 -2.33 -37.22
C PRO A 117 6.29 -0.81 -37.30
N ARG A 118 5.70 -0.26 -36.23
CA ARG A 118 5.53 1.18 -36.03
C ARG A 118 6.43 1.60 -34.86
N THR A 119 7.10 2.74 -35.02
CA THR A 119 7.69 3.46 -33.88
C THR A 119 6.60 3.68 -32.85
N ARG A 120 6.71 3.04 -31.68
CA ARG A 120 5.73 3.18 -30.60
C ARG A 120 6.31 4.14 -29.56
N VAL A 121 5.59 5.22 -29.29
CA VAL A 121 5.82 6.05 -28.11
C VAL A 121 5.22 5.30 -26.94
N GLU A 122 6.06 4.88 -26.00
CA GLU A 122 5.60 4.36 -24.72
C GLU A 122 5.58 5.52 -23.71
N GLN A 123 4.54 5.56 -22.90
CA GLN A 123 4.32 6.60 -21.89
C GLN A 123 4.24 5.94 -20.52
N GLY A 124 5.09 6.37 -19.59
CA GLY A 124 5.00 6.08 -18.17
C GLY A 124 4.45 7.30 -17.44
N THR A 125 3.70 7.06 -16.36
CA THR A 125 3.23 8.12 -15.47
C THR A 125 3.50 7.71 -14.02
N GLY A 126 3.97 8.66 -13.22
CA GLY A 126 4.18 8.50 -11.79
C GLY A 126 3.95 9.82 -11.05
N SER A 127 4.40 9.87 -9.80
CA SER A 127 4.35 11.06 -8.96
C SER A 127 5.76 11.54 -8.59
N GLY A 128 5.85 12.79 -8.17
CA GLY A 128 7.03 13.35 -7.53
C GLY A 128 6.64 14.39 -6.50
N PHE A 129 7.61 14.97 -5.81
CA PHE A 129 7.36 16.11 -4.94
C PHE A 129 8.48 17.15 -5.00
N ILE A 130 8.08 18.41 -4.89
CA ILE A 130 8.94 19.59 -4.97
C ILE A 130 9.68 19.77 -3.64
N ILE A 131 11.01 19.83 -3.69
CA ILE A 131 11.88 19.92 -2.50
C ILE A 131 12.45 21.33 -2.26
N ASP A 132 12.37 22.23 -3.23
CA ASP A 132 12.77 23.64 -3.11
C ASP A 132 11.83 24.57 -3.90
N ALA A 133 11.96 25.88 -3.68
CA ALA A 133 11.10 26.86 -4.37
C ALA A 133 11.54 27.12 -5.82
N GLU A 134 12.71 26.61 -6.20
CA GLU A 134 13.42 26.77 -7.47
C GLU A 134 13.19 25.61 -8.45
N GLY A 135 12.27 24.69 -8.13
CA GLY A 135 11.81 23.66 -9.06
C GLY A 135 12.57 22.34 -9.03
N LEU A 136 13.30 22.02 -7.95
CA LEU A 136 13.83 20.68 -7.73
C LEU A 136 12.74 19.72 -7.27
N ILE A 137 12.70 18.55 -7.89
CA ILE A 137 11.68 17.53 -7.69
C ILE A 137 12.37 16.18 -7.49
N VAL A 138 11.94 15.45 -6.47
CA VAL A 138 12.34 14.06 -6.24
C VAL A 138 11.24 13.13 -6.74
N THR A 139 11.64 12.04 -7.39
CA THR A 139 10.78 10.93 -7.81
C THR A 139 11.57 9.62 -7.78
N ASN A 140 10.98 8.53 -8.29
CA ASN A 140 11.72 7.29 -8.50
C ASN A 140 12.41 7.24 -9.85
N ALA A 141 13.57 6.55 -9.90
CA ALA A 141 14.27 6.28 -11.15
C ALA A 141 13.39 5.52 -12.15
N HIS A 142 12.68 4.47 -11.71
CA HIS A 142 11.81 3.70 -12.61
C HIS A 142 10.65 4.50 -13.23
N VAL A 143 10.31 5.67 -12.70
CA VAL A 143 9.27 6.55 -13.28
C VAL A 143 9.77 7.23 -14.55
N ILE A 144 11.06 7.53 -14.63
CA ILE A 144 11.67 8.27 -15.75
C ILE A 144 12.69 7.46 -16.55
N GLU A 145 12.96 6.21 -16.16
CA GLU A 145 14.00 5.36 -16.75
C GLU A 145 13.84 5.25 -18.27
N GLY A 146 14.88 5.68 -18.99
CA GLY A 146 14.94 5.60 -20.45
C GLY A 146 13.96 6.53 -21.19
N ALA A 147 13.41 7.54 -20.52
CA ALA A 147 12.55 8.55 -21.14
C ALA A 147 13.36 9.58 -21.93
N ASP A 148 12.92 9.87 -23.15
CA ASP A 148 13.47 10.95 -23.99
C ASP A 148 12.92 12.32 -23.58
N ARG A 149 11.73 12.32 -22.97
CA ARG A 149 11.01 13.52 -22.57
C ARG A 149 10.29 13.28 -21.26
N VAL A 150 10.46 14.22 -20.33
CA VAL A 150 9.74 14.28 -19.06
C VAL A 150 8.90 15.54 -19.02
N ILE A 151 7.62 15.41 -18.70
CA ILE A 151 6.70 16.52 -18.41
C ILE A 151 6.27 16.40 -16.97
N VAL A 152 6.32 17.53 -16.27
CA VAL A 152 5.87 17.66 -14.88
C VAL A 152 4.59 18.49 -14.87
N THR A 153 3.53 17.93 -14.29
CA THR A 153 2.25 18.64 -14.13
C THR A 153 1.97 18.88 -12.65
N LEU A 154 1.81 20.16 -12.29
CA LEU A 154 1.50 20.58 -10.93
C LEU A 154 0.02 20.33 -10.61
N LYS A 155 -0.33 20.36 -9.32
CA LYS A 155 -1.72 20.24 -8.86
C LYS A 155 -2.65 21.30 -9.46
N ASP A 156 -2.12 22.49 -9.77
CA ASP A 156 -2.90 23.58 -10.39
C ASP A 156 -3.05 23.44 -11.93
N GLY A 157 -2.56 22.35 -12.51
CA GLY A 157 -2.63 22.03 -13.93
C GLY A 157 -1.55 22.69 -14.79
N ARG A 158 -0.62 23.47 -14.22
CA ARG A 158 0.53 23.97 -14.97
C ARG A 158 1.46 22.81 -15.36
N GLU A 159 1.94 22.83 -16.59
CA GLU A 159 2.86 21.83 -17.13
C GLU A 159 4.22 22.46 -17.44
N PHE A 160 5.29 21.76 -17.09
CA PHE A 160 6.66 22.17 -17.34
C PHE A 160 7.46 21.02 -17.96
N PRO A 161 8.34 21.30 -18.94
CA PRO A 161 9.39 20.37 -19.29
C PRO A 161 10.27 20.09 -18.08
N GLY A 162 10.50 18.81 -17.77
CA GLY A 162 11.41 18.38 -16.71
C GLY A 162 12.78 18.06 -17.28
N GLU A 163 13.82 18.71 -16.78
CA GLU A 163 15.21 18.33 -17.00
C GLU A 163 15.61 17.28 -15.97
N VAL A 164 16.04 16.10 -16.41
CA VAL A 164 16.57 15.07 -15.51
C VAL A 164 17.99 15.45 -15.13
N LEU A 165 18.22 15.82 -13.86
CA LEU A 165 19.55 16.13 -13.36
C LEU A 165 20.37 14.86 -13.13
N GLY A 166 19.70 13.75 -12.80
CA GLY A 166 20.29 12.43 -12.68
C GLY A 166 19.31 11.41 -12.08
N GLU A 167 19.64 10.13 -12.23
CA GLU A 167 18.91 9.01 -11.64
C GLU A 167 19.88 7.96 -11.09
N ASP A 168 19.46 7.29 -10.03
CA ASP A 168 20.17 6.15 -9.46
C ASP A 168 19.24 4.95 -9.38
N THR A 169 19.39 4.03 -10.32
CA THR A 169 18.55 2.84 -10.44
C THR A 169 18.74 1.86 -9.27
N LEU A 170 19.89 1.90 -8.58
CA LEU A 170 20.16 1.02 -7.44
C LEU A 170 19.37 1.41 -6.20
N THR A 171 19.18 2.70 -5.94
CA THR A 171 18.34 3.19 -4.84
C THR A 171 16.92 3.55 -5.27
N ASP A 172 16.66 3.59 -6.59
CA ASP A 172 15.38 3.95 -7.18
C ASP A 172 14.98 5.41 -6.94
N ILE A 173 15.96 6.33 -6.93
CA ILE A 173 15.75 7.77 -6.77
C ILE A 173 16.19 8.52 -8.02
N ALA A 174 15.43 9.54 -8.40
CA ALA A 174 15.79 10.47 -9.45
C ALA A 174 15.47 11.91 -9.05
N VAL A 175 16.20 12.86 -9.65
CA VAL A 175 15.98 14.30 -9.48
C VAL A 175 15.69 14.94 -10.82
N ILE A 176 14.60 15.71 -10.85
CA ILE A 176 14.17 16.51 -11.99
C ILE A 176 14.20 17.98 -11.60
N ARG A 177 14.56 18.85 -12.53
CA ARG A 177 14.41 20.30 -12.43
C ARG A 177 13.33 20.78 -13.40
N VAL A 178 12.51 21.73 -12.94
CA VAL A 178 11.59 22.48 -13.80
C VAL A 178 11.94 23.97 -13.75
N GLU A 179 11.76 24.65 -14.87
CA GLU A 179 11.98 26.10 -14.99
C GLU A 179 10.77 26.88 -14.43
N ALA A 180 10.67 26.96 -13.11
CA ALA A 180 9.67 27.73 -12.38
C ALA A 180 10.19 28.17 -11.01
N SER A 181 9.65 29.27 -10.48
CA SER A 181 10.04 29.83 -9.19
C SER A 181 8.85 30.06 -8.28
N GLY A 182 9.08 30.10 -6.96
CA GLY A 182 8.03 30.30 -5.96
C GLY A 182 7.10 29.10 -5.84
N LEU A 183 7.63 27.90 -6.10
CA LEU A 183 6.89 26.67 -5.98
C LEU A 183 6.70 26.25 -4.51
N PRO A 184 5.59 25.59 -4.17
CA PRO A 184 5.40 25.06 -2.83
C PRO A 184 6.36 23.88 -2.60
N ALA A 185 7.28 24.03 -1.64
CA ALA A 185 8.20 22.95 -1.25
C ALA A 185 7.68 22.16 -0.05
N VAL A 186 8.00 20.87 0.00
CA VAL A 186 7.68 20.00 1.14
C VAL A 186 8.57 20.31 2.35
N THR A 187 8.07 20.02 3.55
CA THR A 187 8.92 19.92 4.75
C THR A 187 9.48 18.50 4.83
N ILE A 188 10.80 18.38 4.99
CA ILE A 188 11.45 17.07 5.17
C ILE A 188 11.50 16.70 6.65
N GLY A 189 11.11 15.47 6.96
CA GLY A 189 11.20 14.88 8.29
C GLY A 189 12.47 14.05 8.47
N ASP A 190 12.46 13.16 9.45
CA ASP A 190 13.58 12.25 9.76
C ASP A 190 13.10 10.80 9.78
N SER A 191 13.57 10.01 8.81
CA SER A 191 13.24 8.60 8.67
C SER A 191 13.99 7.69 9.67
N GLU A 192 15.05 8.17 10.32
CA GLU A 192 15.80 7.39 11.31
C GLU A 192 15.07 7.29 12.65
N GLN A 193 14.12 8.20 12.91
CA GLN A 193 13.33 8.24 14.15
C GLN A 193 12.02 7.45 14.08
N LEU A 194 11.72 6.88 12.91
CA LEU A 194 10.46 6.17 12.66
C LEU A 194 10.30 4.95 13.54
N ARG A 195 9.09 4.79 14.09
CA ARG A 195 8.72 3.59 14.86
C ARG A 195 7.53 2.88 14.21
N PRO A 196 7.52 1.54 14.20
CA PRO A 196 6.32 0.80 13.83
C PRO A 196 5.11 1.25 14.64
N GLY A 197 3.97 1.46 13.97
CA GLY A 197 2.73 1.98 14.53
C GLY A 197 2.50 3.49 14.34
N GLU A 198 3.51 4.25 13.90
CA GLU A 198 3.32 5.67 13.53
C GLU A 198 2.48 5.79 12.25
N TRP A 199 1.75 6.89 12.10
CA TRP A 199 0.92 7.14 10.92
C TRP A 199 1.78 7.31 9.66
N ALA A 200 1.28 6.77 8.56
CA ALA A 200 1.89 6.86 7.24
C ALA A 200 0.82 7.32 6.24
N ILE A 201 1.06 8.47 5.59
CA ILE A 201 0.14 9.06 4.61
C ILE A 201 0.87 9.11 3.28
N ALA A 202 0.49 8.26 2.33
CA ALA A 202 1.06 8.28 0.99
C ALA A 202 0.23 9.18 0.09
N ILE A 203 0.89 10.12 -0.58
CA ILE A 203 0.27 11.03 -1.54
C ILE A 203 0.86 10.78 -2.93
N GLY A 204 -0.01 10.81 -3.94
CA GLY A 204 0.38 10.83 -5.35
C GLY A 204 -0.52 11.77 -6.14
N ASN A 205 -0.15 12.03 -7.40
CA ASN A 205 -0.94 12.78 -8.36
C ASN A 205 -0.98 12.04 -9.71
N PRO A 206 -1.64 10.86 -9.80
CA PRO A 206 -1.62 10.06 -11.03
C PRO A 206 -2.32 10.71 -12.23
N LEU A 207 -3.31 11.56 -12.00
CA LEU A 207 -4.16 12.11 -13.06
C LEU A 207 -3.89 13.59 -13.35
N GLY A 208 -3.12 14.30 -12.54
CA GLY A 208 -2.84 15.73 -12.72
C GLY A 208 -4.04 16.63 -12.38
N LEU A 209 -5.09 16.09 -11.75
CA LEU A 209 -6.33 16.79 -11.42
C LEU A 209 -6.53 16.87 -9.91
N ASP A 210 -6.42 15.73 -9.24
CA ASP A 210 -6.52 15.61 -7.78
C ASP A 210 -5.50 14.62 -7.24
N ASN A 211 -5.07 14.89 -6.01
CA ASN A 211 -4.15 14.01 -5.31
C ASN A 211 -4.87 12.72 -4.90
N THR A 212 -4.23 11.58 -5.14
CA THR A 212 -4.62 10.31 -4.53
C THR A 212 -3.95 10.22 -3.17
N VAL A 213 -4.75 9.97 -2.13
CA VAL A 213 -4.28 9.84 -0.75
C VAL A 213 -4.63 8.47 -0.23
N THR A 214 -3.64 7.78 0.33
CA THR A 214 -3.85 6.56 1.08
C THR A 214 -3.20 6.72 2.45
N ALA A 215 -3.76 6.08 3.47
CA ALA A 215 -3.26 6.18 4.83
C ALA A 215 -3.19 4.80 5.46
N GLY A 216 -2.22 4.66 6.35
CA GLY A 216 -1.94 3.45 7.11
C GLY A 216 -0.95 3.79 8.22
N ILE A 217 -0.15 2.82 8.62
CA ILE A 217 0.91 2.95 9.60
C ILE A 217 2.24 2.45 9.04
N ILE A 218 3.32 2.84 9.70
CA ILE A 218 4.62 2.20 9.54
C ILE A 218 4.53 0.80 10.12
N SER A 219 4.68 -0.23 9.29
CA SER A 219 4.65 -1.64 9.72
C SER A 219 6.05 -2.12 10.14
N ALA A 220 7.10 -1.64 9.49
CA ALA A 220 8.49 -1.94 9.82
C ALA A 220 9.44 -0.91 9.18
N THR A 221 10.64 -0.80 9.74
CA THR A 221 11.75 0.00 9.19
C THR A 221 12.95 -0.90 8.89
N GLY A 222 13.87 -0.44 8.03
CA GLY A 222 15.14 -1.14 7.78
C GLY A 222 15.02 -2.47 7.04
N ARG A 223 13.95 -2.67 6.23
CA ARG A 223 13.80 -3.88 5.42
C ARG A 223 14.83 -3.87 4.28
N SER A 224 15.78 -4.79 4.30
CA SER A 224 16.74 -4.92 3.19
C SER A 224 16.05 -5.38 1.91
N SER A 225 16.63 -5.01 0.77
CA SER A 225 16.16 -5.40 -0.56
C SER A 225 16.05 -6.92 -0.75
N SER A 226 16.97 -7.69 -0.15
CA SER A 226 16.92 -9.16 -0.15
C SER A 226 15.74 -9.72 0.66
N GLN A 227 15.41 -9.11 1.80
CA GLN A 227 14.27 -9.52 2.62
C GLN A 227 12.93 -9.29 1.92
N ILE A 228 12.85 -8.27 1.06
CA ILE A 228 11.62 -7.95 0.31
C ILE A 228 11.62 -8.53 -1.11
N ARG A 229 12.61 -9.39 -1.44
CA ARG A 229 12.72 -10.10 -2.73
C ARG A 229 12.93 -9.17 -3.93
N VAL A 230 13.61 -8.04 -3.74
CA VAL A 230 14.01 -7.10 -4.80
C VAL A 230 15.54 -6.91 -4.79
N PRO A 231 16.33 -7.97 -5.04
CA PRO A 231 17.78 -7.98 -4.81
C PRO A 231 18.56 -6.96 -5.65
N ASP A 232 17.98 -6.50 -6.77
CA ASP A 232 18.60 -5.54 -7.68
C ASP A 232 18.66 -4.13 -7.09
N LYS A 233 17.84 -3.85 -6.06
CA LYS A 233 17.92 -2.60 -5.31
C LYS A 233 18.94 -2.74 -4.17
N ARG A 234 19.71 -1.69 -3.89
CA ARG A 234 20.72 -1.65 -2.82
C ARG A 234 20.37 -0.62 -1.75
N VAL A 235 19.11 -0.63 -1.32
CA VAL A 235 18.57 0.27 -0.30
C VAL A 235 17.72 -0.49 0.72
N SER A 236 17.63 0.07 1.93
CA SER A 236 16.70 -0.39 2.96
C SER A 236 15.37 0.35 2.82
N PHE A 237 14.26 -0.33 3.09
CA PHE A 237 12.92 0.20 2.89
C PHE A 237 12.17 0.42 4.21
N ILE A 238 11.31 1.42 4.20
CA ILE A 238 10.17 1.56 5.11
C ILE A 238 9.06 0.66 4.57
N GLN A 239 8.44 -0.13 5.44
CA GLN A 239 7.27 -0.93 5.13
C GLN A 239 6.04 -0.25 5.76
N THR A 240 4.95 -0.16 5.01
CA THR A 240 3.68 0.41 5.45
C THR A 240 2.51 -0.43 4.94
N ASP A 241 1.35 -0.34 5.59
CA ASP A 241 0.08 -0.86 5.06
C ASP A 241 -0.74 0.21 4.33
N ALA A 242 -0.25 1.46 4.27
CA ALA A 242 -0.77 2.45 3.34
C ALA A 242 -0.63 1.91 1.90
N ALA A 243 -1.72 1.99 1.13
CA ALA A 243 -1.71 1.44 -0.22
C ALA A 243 -0.74 2.22 -1.12
N ILE A 244 0.28 1.52 -1.62
CA ILE A 244 1.24 2.03 -2.61
C ILE A 244 0.92 1.38 -3.95
N ASN A 245 0.75 2.21 -4.98
CA ASN A 245 0.40 1.81 -6.33
C ASN A 245 1.17 2.68 -7.34
N PRO A 246 1.23 2.30 -8.62
CA PRO A 246 1.99 3.04 -9.63
C PRO A 246 1.69 4.55 -9.66
N GLY A 247 0.44 4.91 -9.36
CA GLY A 247 -0.02 6.29 -9.33
C GLY A 247 0.56 7.16 -8.22
N ASN A 248 0.95 6.60 -7.07
CA ASN A 248 1.63 7.35 -5.99
C ASN A 248 3.12 6.99 -5.86
N SER A 249 3.63 6.07 -6.68
CA SER A 249 5.07 5.79 -6.83
C SER A 249 5.82 7.07 -7.20
N GLY A 250 6.90 7.35 -6.49
CA GLY A 250 7.70 8.56 -6.58
C GLY A 250 7.15 9.74 -5.77
N GLY A 251 5.89 9.67 -5.33
CA GLY A 251 5.29 10.65 -4.42
C GLY A 251 5.76 10.49 -2.97
N PRO A 252 5.42 11.45 -2.08
CA PRO A 252 5.91 11.43 -0.71
C PRO A 252 5.09 10.48 0.18
N LEU A 253 5.78 9.83 1.12
CA LEU A 253 5.20 9.24 2.32
C LEU A 253 5.36 10.23 3.47
N LEU A 254 4.27 10.60 4.14
CA LEU A 254 4.25 11.60 5.20
C LEU A 254 3.96 10.99 6.58
N ASN A 255 4.47 11.63 7.62
CA ASN A 255 4.02 11.42 8.99
C ASN A 255 2.75 12.26 9.32
N GLU A 256 2.25 12.16 10.55
CA GLU A 256 1.07 12.89 11.03
C GLU A 256 1.20 14.42 11.00
N ARG A 257 2.44 14.94 10.95
CA ARG A 257 2.74 16.38 10.87
C ARG A 257 2.79 16.88 9.42
N GLY A 258 2.70 15.98 8.44
CA GLY A 258 2.85 16.31 7.02
C GLY A 258 4.31 16.55 6.62
N GLU A 259 5.26 15.99 7.35
CA GLU A 259 6.67 15.98 6.97
C GLU A 259 6.96 14.73 6.14
N VAL A 260 7.77 14.85 5.08
CA VAL A 260 8.15 13.72 4.24
C VAL A 260 9.10 12.82 5.00
N ILE A 261 8.74 11.55 5.14
CA ILE A 261 9.52 10.49 5.80
C ILE A 261 9.98 9.40 4.82
N GLY A 262 9.48 9.40 3.59
CA GLY A 262 10.00 8.55 2.52
C GLY A 262 9.46 8.87 1.13
N VAL A 263 9.98 8.16 0.13
CA VAL A 263 9.53 8.20 -1.26
C VAL A 263 8.82 6.88 -1.56
N ASN A 264 7.52 6.94 -1.85
CA ASN A 264 6.70 5.77 -2.16
C ASN A 264 7.29 5.01 -3.34
N THR A 265 7.37 3.68 -3.28
CA THR A 265 7.90 2.88 -4.39
C THR A 265 7.06 1.62 -4.63
N ALA A 266 6.50 1.49 -5.83
CA ALA A 266 5.62 0.38 -6.20
C ALA A 266 6.42 -0.83 -6.72
N ILE A 267 7.12 -1.53 -5.81
CA ILE A 267 8.09 -2.59 -6.18
C ILE A 267 7.58 -4.04 -6.05
N ILE A 268 6.49 -4.28 -5.30
CA ILE A 268 5.93 -5.64 -5.15
C ILE A 268 4.47 -5.64 -5.60
N GLY A 269 4.23 -6.07 -6.84
CA GLY A 269 2.88 -6.32 -7.36
C GLY A 269 2.19 -7.45 -6.61
N GLY A 270 0.89 -7.28 -6.28
CA GLY A 270 0.02 -8.34 -5.79
C GLY A 270 0.16 -8.71 -4.30
N ALA A 271 1.04 -8.06 -3.54
CA ALA A 271 1.15 -8.26 -2.10
C ALA A 271 0.20 -7.31 -1.34
N GLN A 272 -1.05 -7.73 -1.17
CA GLN A 272 -2.08 -6.92 -0.50
C GLN A 272 -1.65 -6.56 0.93
N GLY A 273 -1.65 -5.26 1.26
CA GLY A 273 -1.26 -4.74 2.57
C GLY A 273 0.25 -4.62 2.81
N LEU A 274 1.09 -4.71 1.76
CA LEU A 274 2.53 -4.47 1.83
C LEU A 274 2.94 -3.35 0.88
N GLY A 275 2.98 -2.12 1.39
CA GLY A 275 3.56 -0.95 0.75
C GLY A 275 5.01 -0.73 1.18
N PHE A 276 5.80 -0.11 0.30
CA PHE A 276 7.19 0.22 0.57
C PHE A 276 7.51 1.66 0.19
N ALA A 277 8.45 2.26 0.93
CA ALA A 277 9.02 3.55 0.63
C ALA A 277 10.53 3.57 0.90
N ILE A 278 11.25 4.37 0.13
CA ILE A 278 12.67 4.65 0.35
C ILE A 278 12.76 5.69 1.48
N PRO A 279 13.54 5.46 2.55
CA PRO A 279 13.69 6.42 3.64
C PRO A 279 14.14 7.81 3.15
N ILE A 280 13.54 8.88 3.70
CA ILE A 280 13.82 10.24 3.20
C ILE A 280 15.27 10.66 3.40
N ASN A 281 15.94 10.22 4.48
CA ASN A 281 17.34 10.56 4.73
C ASN A 281 18.24 9.97 3.64
N THR A 282 17.98 8.73 3.22
CA THR A 282 18.66 8.10 2.08
C THR A 282 18.36 8.84 0.79
N ALA A 283 17.07 9.14 0.52
CA ALA A 283 16.67 9.84 -0.69
C ALA A 283 17.32 11.24 -0.80
N GLN A 284 17.46 11.97 0.32
CA GLN A 284 18.14 13.26 0.35
C GLN A 284 19.64 13.15 0.05
N GLN A 285 20.33 12.15 0.61
CA GLN A 285 21.75 11.92 0.34
C GLN A 285 21.97 11.65 -1.15
N ILE A 286 21.16 10.75 -1.72
CA ILE A 286 21.20 10.41 -3.14
C ILE A 286 20.85 11.62 -4.02
N ALA A 287 19.76 12.33 -3.70
CA ALA A 287 19.36 13.52 -4.44
C ALA A 287 20.46 14.58 -4.45
N GLN A 288 21.15 14.80 -3.33
CA GLN A 288 22.24 15.76 -3.25
C GLN A 288 23.43 15.38 -4.14
N GLU A 289 23.78 14.08 -4.22
CA GLU A 289 24.80 13.60 -5.15
C GLU A 289 24.37 13.76 -6.61
N LEU A 290 23.13 13.43 -6.94
CA LEU A 290 22.57 13.63 -8.28
C LEU A 290 22.56 15.11 -8.68
N ILE A 291 22.18 16.02 -7.78
CA ILE A 291 22.18 17.47 -8.04
C ILE A 291 23.60 18.00 -8.29
N THR A 292 24.59 17.49 -7.56
CA THR A 292 25.96 18.04 -7.58
C THR A 292 26.86 17.42 -8.64
N LYS A 293 26.69 16.12 -8.91
CA LYS A 293 27.55 15.33 -9.81
C LYS A 293 26.83 14.83 -11.05
N GLY A 294 25.50 14.72 -11.01
CA GLY A 294 24.68 14.04 -12.03
C GLY A 294 24.61 12.52 -11.88
N TYR A 295 25.34 11.92 -10.95
CA TYR A 295 25.37 10.47 -10.71
C TYR A 295 25.75 10.14 -9.25
N VAL A 296 25.45 8.91 -8.82
CA VAL A 296 25.84 8.38 -7.51
C VAL A 296 26.89 7.28 -7.68
N GLU A 297 27.92 7.31 -6.83
CA GLU A 297 28.93 6.26 -6.81
C GLU A 297 28.52 5.13 -5.86
N HIS A 298 28.43 3.92 -6.39
CA HIS A 298 28.16 2.71 -5.62
C HIS A 298 29.35 1.75 -5.66
N PRO A 299 30.38 1.92 -4.82
CA PRO A 299 31.51 1.01 -4.76
C PRO A 299 31.06 -0.45 -4.65
N TYR A 300 31.65 -1.30 -5.47
CA TYR A 300 31.31 -2.72 -5.55
C TYR A 300 32.58 -3.56 -5.39
N LEU A 301 32.63 -4.33 -4.31
CA LEU A 301 33.80 -5.15 -3.96
C LEU A 301 33.85 -6.49 -4.73
N GLY A 302 32.76 -6.89 -5.40
CA GLY A 302 32.73 -8.15 -6.17
C GLY A 302 32.70 -9.43 -5.34
N ILE A 303 32.38 -9.34 -4.05
CA ILE A 303 32.27 -10.50 -3.16
C ILE A 303 30.80 -10.85 -2.91
N GLN A 304 30.50 -12.15 -2.89
CA GLN A 304 29.18 -12.65 -2.50
C GLN A 304 29.29 -13.30 -1.12
N MET A 305 28.64 -12.69 -0.14
CA MET A 305 28.52 -13.28 1.20
C MET A 305 27.56 -14.46 1.14
N ARG A 306 27.95 -15.59 1.72
CA ARG A 306 27.10 -16.78 1.82
C ARG A 306 26.90 -17.09 3.29
N THR A 307 25.63 -17.19 3.71
CA THR A 307 25.31 -17.65 5.06
C THR A 307 25.82 -19.08 5.21
N LEU A 308 26.65 -19.32 6.23
CA LEU A 308 27.10 -20.66 6.56
C LEU A 308 25.90 -21.46 7.09
N THR A 309 25.53 -22.49 6.34
CA THR A 309 24.58 -23.51 6.79
C THR A 309 25.37 -24.77 7.14
N PRO A 310 24.84 -25.70 7.97
CA PRO A 310 25.54 -26.95 8.28
C PRO A 310 25.98 -27.77 7.05
N THR A 311 25.35 -27.52 5.90
CA THR A 311 25.61 -28.15 4.59
C THR A 311 26.60 -27.41 3.70
N VAL A 312 26.99 -26.17 4.04
CA VAL A 312 28.00 -25.38 3.32
C VAL A 312 29.13 -25.10 4.31
N ARG A 313 30.21 -25.90 4.21
CA ARG A 313 31.44 -25.73 4.99
C ARG A 313 32.44 -24.84 4.25
#